data_AF-A0A178V9R7-F1
#
_entry.id   AF-A0A178V9R7-F1
#
_cell.length_a   1.000
_cell.length_b   1.000
_cell.length_c   1.000
_cell.angle_alpha   90.00
_cell.angle_beta   90.00
_cell.angle_gamma   90.00
#
_symmetry.space_group_name_H-M   'P 1'
#
loop_
_entity.id
_entity.type
_entity.pdbx_description
1 polymer ?
#
loop_
_entity_poly.entity_id
_entity_poly.type
_entity_poly.pdbx_seq_one_letter_code
_entity_poly.pdbx_strand_id
1 'polypeptide(L)'
;MRQSNKAKGLHLLEFFVNKCHEIGVGCEAWIKTGDPKDVICQEVKRVRPDFLVVGSRGLGRFQKVFVGTVSAFCVKHAECPVMTIKRNADETPSDPADD
;
A
#
# COMPACT_ATOMS: atom_id res chain seq x y z
N MET A 1 0.20 18.24 4.11
CA MET A 1 0.62 17.02 4.84
C MET A 1 1.08 17.43 6.23
N ARG A 2 0.46 16.95 7.31
CA ARG A 2 0.97 17.19 8.68
C ARG A 2 2.33 16.48 8.82
N GLN A 3 3.30 17.15 9.45
CA GLN A 3 4.69 16.69 9.56
C GLN A 3 4.83 15.27 10.15
N SER A 4 3.93 14.90 11.07
CA SER A 4 3.87 13.56 11.69
C SER A 4 3.55 12.42 10.70
N ASN A 5 2.67 12.64 9.71
CA ASN A 5 2.32 11.58 8.74
C ASN A 5 3.47 11.28 7.79
N LYS A 6 4.31 12.27 7.49
CA LYS A 6 5.49 12.09 6.63
C LYS A 6 6.55 11.24 7.32
N ALA A 7 6.81 11.50 8.60
CA ALA A 7 7.80 10.78 9.38
C ALA A 7 7.42 9.30 9.53
N LYS A 8 6.16 9.01 9.90
CA LYS A 8 5.65 7.63 9.97
C LYS A 8 5.75 6.90 8.63
N GLY A 9 5.35 7.57 7.54
CA GLY A 9 5.43 6.99 6.19
C GLY A 9 6.87 6.70 5.76
N LEU A 10 7.84 7.54 6.15
CA LEU A 10 9.25 7.30 5.87
C LEU A 10 9.79 6.11 6.65
N HIS A 11 9.49 6.02 7.95
CA HIS A 11 9.90 4.90 8.78
C HIS A 11 9.39 3.56 8.24
N LEU A 12 8.12 3.51 7.84
CA LEU A 12 7.52 2.32 7.24
C LEU A 12 8.20 1.92 5.92
N LEU A 13 8.51 2.91 5.10
CA LEU A 13 9.16 2.70 3.80
C LEU A 13 10.60 2.21 3.97
N GLU A 14 11.36 2.79 4.91
CA GLU A 14 12.70 2.33 5.27
C GLU A 14 12.69 0.89 5.79
N PHE A 15 11.74 0.54 6.66
CA PHE A 15 11.59 -0.83 7.15
C PHE A 15 11.43 -1.84 6.01
N PHE A 16 10.53 -1.59 5.07
CA PHE A 16 10.28 -2.54 3.97
C PHE A 16 11.39 -2.55 2.91
N VAL A 17 12.04 -1.41 2.64
CA VAL A 17 13.22 -1.36 1.77
C VAL A 17 14.35 -2.21 2.35
N ASN A 18 14.61 -2.11 3.65
CA ASN A 18 15.60 -2.95 4.33
C ASN A 18 15.22 -4.44 4.26
N LYS A 19 13.95 -4.77 4.46
CA LYS A 19 13.47 -6.17 4.31
C LYS A 19 13.67 -6.71 2.91
N CYS A 20 13.41 -5.91 1.87
CA CYS A 20 13.69 -6.29 0.48
C CYS A 20 15.19 -6.52 0.25
N HIS A 21 16.04 -5.65 0.77
CA HIS A 21 17.50 -5.80 0.67
C HIS A 21 18.00 -7.08 1.38
N GLU A 22 17.50 -7.38 2.57
CA GLU A 22 17.86 -8.60 3.33
C GLU A 22 17.59 -9.88 2.54
N ILE A 23 16.52 -9.91 1.74
CA ILE A 23 16.15 -11.06 0.91
C ILE A 23 16.68 -10.97 -0.53
N GLY A 24 17.53 -9.99 -0.84
CA GLY A 24 18.16 -9.82 -2.16
C GLY A 24 17.21 -9.32 -3.26
N VAL A 25 16.09 -8.69 -2.89
CA VAL A 25 15.13 -8.11 -3.83
C VAL A 25 15.45 -6.63 -4.03
N GLY A 26 15.82 -6.25 -5.26
CA GLY A 26 15.96 -4.85 -5.65
C GLY A 26 14.61 -4.15 -5.54
N CYS A 27 14.57 -2.99 -4.87
CA CYS A 27 13.34 -2.24 -4.68
C CYS A 27 13.58 -0.73 -4.81
N GLU A 28 12.57 -0.04 -5.33
CA GLU A 28 12.49 1.42 -5.31
C GLU A 28 11.23 1.79 -4.54
N ALA A 29 11.29 2.90 -3.80
CA ALA A 29 10.20 3.30 -2.94
C ALA A 29 9.98 4.81 -2.97
N TRP A 30 8.71 5.22 -2.95
CA TRP A 30 8.31 6.62 -3.07
C TRP A 30 7.26 7.00 -2.04
N ILE A 31 7.37 8.21 -1.51
CA ILE A 31 6.29 8.89 -0.78
C ILE A 31 5.64 9.89 -1.72
N LYS A 32 4.32 9.77 -1.89
CA LYS A 32 3.51 10.65 -2.75
C LYS A 32 2.41 11.31 -1.92
N THR A 33 1.89 12.44 -2.40
CA THR A 33 0.81 13.19 -1.76
C THR A 33 -0.33 13.38 -2.75
N GLY A 34 -1.57 13.14 -2.32
CA GLY A 34 -2.78 13.26 -3.13
C GLY A 34 -3.86 12.29 -2.67
N ASP A 35 -4.93 12.13 -3.46
CA ASP A 35 -5.87 11.02 -3.27
C ASP A 35 -5.17 9.70 -3.63
N PRO A 36 -5.08 8.71 -2.72
CA PRO A 36 -4.40 7.45 -3.00
C PRO A 36 -4.90 6.74 -4.26
N LYS A 37 -6.20 6.84 -4.58
CA LYS A 37 -6.80 6.19 -5.75
C LYS A 37 -6.21 6.71 -7.05
N ASP A 38 -6.12 8.04 -7.15
CA ASP A 38 -5.61 8.73 -8.32
C ASP A 38 -4.09 8.58 -8.42
N VAL A 39 -3.39 8.80 -7.31
CA VAL A 39 -1.93 8.72 -7.25
C VAL A 39 -1.45 7.32 -7.65
N ILE A 40 -2.05 6.25 -7.13
CA ILE A 40 -1.65 4.89 -7.50
C ILE A 40 -1.87 4.65 -8.99
N CYS A 41 -3.01 5.03 -9.56
CA CYS A 41 -3.26 4.84 -10.99
C CYS A 41 -2.32 5.68 -11.88
N GLN A 42 -1.97 6.90 -11.45
CA GLN A 42 -0.98 7.73 -12.13
C GLN A 42 0.42 7.10 -12.08
N GLU A 43 0.83 6.55 -10.94
CA GLU A 43 2.12 5.87 -10.81
C GLU A 43 2.16 4.57 -11.64
N VAL A 44 1.05 3.84 -11.76
CA VAL A 44 0.94 2.71 -12.71
C VAL A 44 1.21 3.16 -14.14
N LYS A 45 0.66 4.30 -14.58
CA LYS A 45 0.93 4.85 -15.93
C LYS A 45 2.38 5.27 -16.10
N ARG A 46 3.00 5.85 -15.05
CA ARG A 46 4.40 6.32 -15.07
C ARG A 46 5.38 5.15 -15.10
N VAL A 47 5.18 4.17 -14.22
CA VAL A 47 6.10 3.04 -14.02
C VAL A 47 5.87 1.95 -15.06
N ARG A 48 4.63 1.77 -15.52
CA ARG A 48 4.19 0.69 -16.41
C ARG A 48 4.59 -0.71 -15.90
N PRO A 49 4.15 -1.09 -14.69
CA PRO A 49 4.46 -2.41 -14.13
C PRO A 49 3.69 -3.53 -14.84
N ASP A 50 4.21 -4.76 -14.78
CA ASP A 50 3.49 -5.95 -15.27
C ASP A 50 2.23 -6.26 -14.45
N PHE A 51 2.24 -5.93 -13.15
CA PHE A 51 1.07 -6.02 -12.28
C PHE A 51 1.20 -5.09 -11.07
N LEU A 52 0.05 -4.67 -10.53
CA LEU A 52 -0.08 -3.91 -9.30
C LEU A 52 -0.51 -4.83 -8.15
N VAL A 53 0.24 -4.85 -7.05
CA VAL A 53 -0.16 -5.53 -5.81
C VAL A 53 -0.69 -4.52 -4.81
N VAL A 54 -1.89 -4.77 -4.28
CA VAL A 54 -2.49 -3.96 -3.21
C VAL A 54 -3.02 -4.84 -2.09
N GLY A 55 -2.83 -4.39 -0.85
CA GLY A 55 -3.48 -4.99 0.30
C GLY A 55 -5.00 -4.74 0.27
N SER A 56 -5.76 -5.67 0.84
CA SER A 56 -7.18 -5.51 1.13
C SER A 56 -7.40 -5.80 2.61
N ARG A 57 -8.11 -4.90 3.30
CA ARG A 57 -8.47 -5.09 4.72
C ARG A 57 -9.59 -6.13 4.81
N GLY A 58 -9.39 -7.16 5.63
CA GLY A 58 -10.46 -8.06 6.07
C GLY A 58 -11.41 -7.35 7.05
N LEU A 59 -12.72 -7.60 6.93
CA LEU A 59 -13.72 -7.05 7.84
C LEU A 59 -13.62 -7.73 9.22
N GLY A 60 -12.76 -7.22 10.11
CA GLY A 60 -12.79 -7.55 11.53
C GLY A 60 -13.96 -6.89 12.29
N ARG A 61 -14.04 -7.12 13.61
CA ARG A 61 -15.13 -6.68 14.53
C ARG A 61 -15.37 -5.15 14.62
N PHE A 62 -14.58 -4.33 13.94
CA PHE A 62 -14.75 -2.89 13.84
C PHE A 62 -14.81 -2.46 12.36
N GLN A 63 -15.84 -1.66 12.06
CA GLN A 63 -16.04 -0.82 10.87
C GLN A 63 -16.92 -1.37 9.73
N LYS A 64 -18.22 -1.13 9.89
CA LYS A 64 -19.28 -1.17 8.88
C LYS A 64 -19.15 -0.18 7.69
N VAL A 65 -18.01 0.50 7.43
CA VAL A 65 -17.98 1.59 6.42
C VAL A 65 -16.72 1.67 5.51
N PHE A 66 -15.66 0.88 5.72
CA PHE A 66 -14.42 1.05 4.95
C PHE A 66 -14.02 -0.17 4.09
N VAL A 67 -14.98 -0.83 3.44
CA VAL A 67 -14.68 -1.92 2.50
C VAL A 67 -13.99 -1.36 1.25
N GLY A 68 -12.67 -1.56 1.14
CA GLY A 68 -11.95 -1.66 -0.12
C GLY A 68 -11.98 -0.49 -1.10
N THR A 69 -12.18 0.77 -0.69
CA THR A 69 -12.37 1.86 -1.67
C THR A 69 -11.15 2.14 -2.56
N VAL A 70 -9.93 1.94 -2.08
CA VAL A 70 -8.70 2.13 -2.88
C VAL A 70 -8.39 0.88 -3.70
N SER A 71 -8.33 -0.30 -3.07
CA SER A 71 -8.06 -1.55 -3.79
C SER A 71 -9.12 -1.85 -4.86
N ALA A 72 -10.41 -1.65 -4.58
CA ALA A 72 -11.47 -1.82 -5.57
C ALA A 72 -11.40 -0.76 -6.69
N PHE A 73 -10.99 0.47 -6.36
CA PHE A 73 -10.77 1.49 -7.40
C PHE A 73 -9.63 1.09 -8.32
N CYS A 74 -8.48 0.65 -7.76
CA CYS A 74 -7.35 0.19 -8.56
C CYS A 74 -7.74 -0.98 -9.45
N VAL A 75 -8.46 -1.99 -8.94
CA VAL A 75 -8.96 -3.12 -9.75
C VAL A 75 -9.79 -2.64 -10.94
N LYS A 76 -10.57 -1.56 -10.79
CA LYS A 76 -11.42 -1.03 -11.86
C LYS A 76 -10.70 -0.10 -12.83
N HIS A 77 -9.66 0.60 -12.39
CA HIS A 77 -9.10 1.76 -13.11
C HIS A 77 -7.60 1.69 -13.42
N ALA A 78 -6.84 0.79 -12.80
CA ALA A 78 -5.41 0.67 -13.09
C ALA A 78 -5.18 0.09 -14.49
N GLU A 79 -4.24 0.66 -15.24
CA GLU A 79 -3.86 0.21 -16.59
C GLU A 79 -2.85 -0.96 -16.54
N CYS A 80 -3.05 -1.89 -15.60
CA CYS A 80 -2.30 -3.14 -15.48
C CYS A 80 -3.12 -4.18 -14.68
N PRO A 81 -2.82 -5.48 -14.78
CA PRO A 81 -3.37 -6.50 -13.90
C PRO A 81 -3.22 -6.13 -12.43
N VAL A 82 -4.28 -6.30 -11.63
CA VAL A 82 -4.27 -5.97 -10.20
C VAL A 82 -4.44 -7.24 -9.36
N MET A 83 -3.51 -7.47 -8.45
CA MET A 83 -3.53 -8.56 -7.47
C MET A 83 -3.84 -8.01 -6.08
N THR A 84 -4.97 -8.45 -5.51
CA THR A 84 -5.38 -8.06 -4.16
C THR A 84 -5.01 -9.12 -3.14
N ILE A 85 -4.23 -8.75 -2.13
CA ILE A 85 -3.85 -9.66 -1.03
C ILE A 85 -4.79 -9.40 0.16
N LYS A 86 -5.60 -10.40 0.51
CA LYS A 86 -6.45 -10.36 1.71
C LYS A 86 -5.65 -10.93 2.89
N ARG A 87 -5.72 -10.28 4.04
CA ARG A 87 -5.25 -10.83 5.33
C ARG A 87 -6.43 -11.03 6.25
N ASN A 88 -6.37 -12.07 7.08
CA ASN A 88 -7.31 -12.22 8.18
C ASN A 88 -7.00 -11.14 9.23
N ALA A 89 -8.03 -10.63 9.92
CA ALA A 89 -7.87 -9.47 10.80
C ALA A 89 -6.96 -9.80 12.00
N ASP A 90 -6.96 -11.04 12.45
CA ASP A 90 -6.14 -11.65 13.50
C ASP A 90 -4.67 -11.88 13.07
N GLU A 91 -4.37 -11.83 11.77
CA GLU A 91 -3.03 -12.00 11.21
C GLU A 91 -2.36 -10.66 10.85
N THR A 92 -2.99 -9.52 11.19
CA THR A 92 -2.42 -8.21 10.87
C THR A 92 -1.23 -7.95 11.80
N PRO A 93 0.01 -7.88 11.30
CA PRO A 93 1.15 -7.53 12.14
C PRO A 93 0.97 -6.11 12.70
N SER A 94 1.55 -5.84 13.87
CA SER A 94 1.71 -4.47 14.34
C SER A 94 2.40 -3.64 13.26
N ASP A 95 1.96 -2.39 13.06
CA ASP A 95 2.64 -1.49 12.14
C ASP A 95 4.05 -1.24 12.69
N PRO A 96 5.13 -1.50 11.91
CA PRO A 96 6.49 -1.18 12.33
C PRO A 96 6.71 0.31 12.65
N ALA A 97 5.79 1.18 12.25
CA ALA A 97 5.80 2.62 12.56
C ALA A 97 4.96 3.00 13.80
N ASP A 98 4.39 2.02 14.51
CA ASP A 98 3.70 2.21 15.78
C ASP A 98 4.57 1.92 17.02
N ASP A 99 5.81 1.43 16.82
CA ASP A 99 6.90 1.40 17.80
C ASP A 99 7.64 2.75 17.88
#